data_AF-A0AAD7R2R7-F1
#
_entry.id   AF-A0AAD7R2R7-F1
#
_cell.length_a   1.000
_cell.length_b   1.000
_cell.length_c   1.000
_cell.angle_alpha   90.00
_cell.angle_beta   90.00
_cell.angle_gamma   90.00
#
_symmetry.space_group_name_H-M   'P 1'
#
loop_
_entity.id
_entity.type
_entity.pdbx_description
1 polymer ?
#
loop_
_entity_poly.entity_id
_entity_poly.type
_entity_poly.pdbx_seq_one_letter_code
_entity_poly.pdbx_strand_id
1 'polypeptide(L)'
;MKTASIGQAIMQATRPKVILAPLQIGLGVQLHHHFASRFLIDTLHQLGFCCSYEEVHRFVNNAVMSHGTDIPGFSGGFVQYAADNVDHNIRTLDGNNTFHGMGMIAAITPATKSSNPILRAKVT
;
A
#
# COMPACT_ATOMS: atom_id res chain seq x y z
N MET A 1 -22.27 8.87 7.32
CA MET A 1 -21.19 8.01 7.88
C MET A 1 -21.74 6.99 8.87
N LYS A 2 -22.29 7.39 10.04
CA LYS A 2 -22.76 6.45 11.08
C LYS A 2 -23.83 5.45 10.62
N THR A 3 -24.82 5.90 9.84
CA THR A 3 -25.86 5.02 9.27
C THR A 3 -25.29 4.02 8.27
N ALA A 4 -24.35 4.47 7.42
CA ALA A 4 -23.67 3.62 6.45
C ALA A 4 -22.76 2.57 7.12
N SER A 5 -22.07 2.91 8.21
CA SER A 5 -21.24 1.96 8.96
C SER A 5 -22.09 0.87 9.61
N ILE A 6 -23.23 1.23 10.21
CA ILE A 6 -24.18 0.26 10.77
C ILE A 6 -24.73 -0.64 9.66
N GLY A 7 -25.17 -0.06 8.54
CA GLY A 7 -25.70 -0.82 7.40
C GLY A 7 -24.66 -1.81 6.86
N GLN A 8 -23.41 -1.37 6.69
CA GLN A 8 -22.33 -2.26 6.23
C GLN A 8 -21.99 -3.37 7.24
N ALA A 9 -22.02 -3.07 8.55
CA ALA A 9 -21.82 -4.07 9.58
C ALA A 9 -22.95 -5.13 9.58
N ILE A 10 -24.21 -4.72 9.42
CA ILE A 10 -25.36 -5.64 9.31
C ILE A 10 -25.25 -6.50 8.04
N MET A 11 -24.93 -5.88 6.90
CA MET A 11 -24.75 -6.60 5.63
C MET A 11 -23.61 -7.63 5.74
N GLN A 12 -22.53 -7.29 6.43
CA GLN A 12 -21.44 -8.24 6.65
C GLN A 12 -21.78 -9.34 7.64
N ALA A 13 -22.48 -9.03 8.73
CA ALA A 13 -22.93 -10.05 9.68
C ALA A 13 -23.89 -11.05 9.02
N THR A 14 -24.74 -10.60 8.09
CA THR A 14 -25.70 -11.45 7.37
C THR A 14 -25.10 -12.19 6.18
N ARG A 15 -24.02 -11.67 5.57
CA ARG A 15 -23.39 -12.20 4.34
C ARG A 15 -21.85 -12.07 4.38
N PRO A 16 -21.15 -12.71 5.33
CA PRO A 16 -19.74 -12.40 5.68
C PRO A 16 -18.69 -12.66 4.60
N LYS A 17 -19.04 -13.37 3.53
CA LYS A 17 -18.13 -13.75 2.44
C LYS A 17 -18.57 -13.23 1.07
N VAL A 18 -19.66 -12.47 1.02
CA VAL A 18 -20.27 -12.03 -0.24
C VAL A 18 -19.93 -10.58 -0.55
N ILE A 19 -19.75 -9.77 0.49
CA ILE A 19 -19.56 -8.33 0.37
C ILE A 19 -18.24 -7.97 1.01
N LEU A 20 -17.46 -7.10 0.35
CA LEU A 20 -16.33 -6.45 0.98
C LEU A 20 -16.76 -5.03 1.37
N ALA A 21 -17.17 -4.84 2.63
CA ALA A 21 -17.69 -3.56 3.11
C ALA A 21 -16.60 -2.46 3.05
N PRO A 22 -16.77 -1.40 2.23
CA PRO A 22 -15.73 -0.38 2.04
C PRO A 22 -15.29 0.32 3.33
N LEU A 23 -16.19 0.55 4.29
CA LEU A 23 -15.86 1.18 5.56
C LEU A 23 -15.10 0.24 6.49
N GLN A 24 -15.35 -1.08 6.42
CA GLN A 24 -14.60 -2.06 7.21
C GLN A 24 -13.20 -2.30 6.67
N ILE A 25 -13.01 -2.27 5.33
CA ILE A 25 -11.68 -2.25 4.71
C ILE A 25 -10.96 -0.95 5.03
N GLY A 26 -11.61 0.19 4.82
CA GLY A 26 -11.01 1.50 5.06
C GLY A 26 -10.55 1.66 6.51
N LEU A 27 -11.37 1.22 7.47
CA LEU A 27 -10.97 1.22 8.88
C LEU A 27 -9.77 0.28 9.13
N GLY A 28 -9.79 -0.93 8.58
CA GLY A 28 -8.67 -1.87 8.72
C GLY A 28 -7.36 -1.33 8.16
N VAL A 29 -7.38 -0.72 6.97
CA VAL A 29 -6.23 -0.06 6.34
C VAL A 29 -5.73 1.11 7.18
N GLN A 30 -6.64 1.95 7.69
CA GLN A 30 -6.28 3.08 8.55
C GLN A 30 -5.61 2.63 9.85
N LEU A 31 -6.14 1.58 10.49
CA LEU A 31 -5.55 0.98 11.68
C LEU A 31 -4.16 0.39 11.39
N HIS A 32 -4.01 -0.26 10.24
CA HIS A 32 -2.73 -0.81 9.82
C HIS A 32 -1.69 0.28 9.60
N HIS A 33 -2.06 1.37 8.91
CA HIS A 33 -1.17 2.50 8.70
C HIS A 33 -0.79 3.23 9.99
N HIS A 34 -1.71 3.37 10.94
CA HIS A 34 -1.46 4.17 12.14
C HIS A 34 -0.76 3.40 13.26
N PHE A 35 -1.01 2.09 13.37
CA PHE A 35 -0.53 1.30 14.51
C PHE A 35 0.34 0.11 14.11
N ALA A 36 0.37 -0.29 12.84
CA ALA A 36 1.04 -1.51 12.35
C ALA A 36 0.73 -2.78 13.18
N SER A 37 -0.39 -2.80 13.92
CA SER A 37 -0.70 -3.81 14.92
C SER A 37 -1.71 -4.83 14.40
N ARG A 38 -1.22 -6.03 14.08
CA ARG A 38 -2.09 -7.16 13.74
C ARG A 38 -3.05 -7.50 14.87
N PHE A 39 -2.58 -7.48 16.12
CA PHE A 39 -3.41 -7.77 17.29
C PHE A 39 -4.63 -6.85 17.39
N LEU A 40 -4.44 -5.55 17.16
CA LEU A 40 -5.51 -4.56 17.19
C LEU A 40 -6.55 -4.84 16.10
N ILE A 41 -6.09 -5.09 14.88
CA ILE A 41 -6.96 -5.37 13.73
C ILE A 41 -7.73 -6.67 13.94
N ASP A 42 -7.07 -7.74 14.36
CA ASP A 42 -7.72 -9.04 14.60
C ASP A 42 -8.74 -8.94 15.75
N THR A 43 -8.45 -8.16 16.80
CA THR A 43 -9.40 -7.89 17.90
C THR A 43 -10.66 -7.17 17.40
N LEU A 44 -10.49 -6.08 16.64
CA LEU A 44 -11.62 -5.31 16.11
C LEU A 44 -12.39 -6.08 15.03
N HIS A 45 -11.71 -6.94 14.29
CA HIS A 45 -12.34 -7.87 13.36
C HIS A 45 -13.24 -8.88 14.06
N GLN A 46 -12.76 -9.50 15.15
CA GLN A 46 -13.56 -10.43 15.96
C GLN A 46 -14.81 -9.75 16.54
N LEU A 47 -14.74 -8.46 16.83
CA LEU A 47 -15.87 -7.65 17.30
C LEU A 47 -16.77 -7.14 16.15
N GLY A 48 -16.44 -7.43 14.89
CA GLY A 48 -17.24 -7.05 13.72
C GLY A 48 -17.07 -5.59 13.26
N PHE A 49 -16.06 -4.87 13.78
CA PHE A 49 -15.84 -3.46 13.45
C PHE A 49 -15.05 -3.26 12.15
N CYS A 50 -14.14 -4.17 11.81
CA CYS A 50 -13.36 -4.11 10.57
C CYS A 50 -13.15 -5.49 9.93
N CYS A 51 -12.50 -5.50 8.78
CA CYS A 51 -12.06 -6.72 8.11
C CYS A 51 -10.84 -7.35 8.81
N SER A 52 -10.51 -8.58 8.43
CA SER A 52 -9.34 -9.29 8.96
C SER A 52 -8.03 -8.64 8.51
N TYR A 53 -6.97 -8.87 9.27
CA TYR A 53 -5.63 -8.41 8.88
C TYR A 53 -5.21 -8.92 7.51
N GLU A 54 -5.57 -10.17 7.18
CA GLU A 54 -5.29 -10.79 5.88
C GLU A 54 -5.95 -10.03 4.72
N GLU A 55 -7.20 -9.57 4.90
CA GLU A 55 -7.89 -8.76 3.90
C GLU A 55 -7.25 -7.39 3.73
N VAL A 56 -6.85 -6.73 4.83
CA VAL A 56 -6.12 -5.47 4.78
C VAL A 56 -4.82 -5.64 3.99
N HIS A 57 -4.03 -6.66 4.33
CA HIS A 57 -2.75 -6.91 3.69
C HIS A 57 -2.92 -7.22 2.20
N ARG A 58 -3.91 -8.05 1.85
CA ARG A 58 -4.26 -8.35 0.45
C ARG A 58 -4.67 -7.10 -0.32
N PHE A 59 -5.49 -6.23 0.29
CA PHE A 59 -5.91 -4.98 -0.33
C PHE A 59 -4.71 -4.05 -0.61
N VAL A 60 -3.83 -3.85 0.36
CA VAL A 60 -2.63 -3.03 0.21
C VAL A 60 -1.71 -3.59 -0.87
N ASN A 61 -1.44 -4.90 -0.86
CA ASN A 61 -0.60 -5.54 -1.88
C ASN A 61 -1.18 -5.38 -3.30
N ASN A 62 -2.49 -5.57 -3.45
CA ASN A 62 -3.17 -5.36 -4.73
C ASN A 62 -3.11 -3.90 -5.19
N ALA A 63 -3.26 -2.95 -4.27
CA ALA A 63 -3.14 -1.53 -4.56
C ALA A 63 -1.73 -1.19 -5.08
N VAL A 64 -0.68 -1.75 -4.47
CA VAL A 64 0.72 -1.59 -4.92
C VAL A 64 0.91 -2.17 -6.32
N MET A 65 0.38 -3.37 -6.60
CA MET A 65 0.50 -3.98 -7.93
C MET A 65 -0.26 -3.23 -9.03
N SER A 66 -1.34 -2.52 -8.68
CA SER A 66 -2.13 -1.73 -9.64
C SER A 66 -1.48 -0.41 -10.06
N HIS A 67 -0.44 0.04 -9.35
CA HIS A 67 0.23 1.31 -9.58
C HIS A 67 1.73 1.13 -9.86
N GLY A 68 2.13 1.27 -11.13
CA GLY A 68 3.47 1.79 -11.45
C GLY A 68 4.61 0.80 -11.71
N THR A 69 4.34 -0.42 -12.17
CA THR A 69 5.41 -1.25 -12.74
C THR A 69 5.65 -0.98 -14.23
N ASP A 70 4.66 -0.43 -14.96
CA ASP A 70 4.83 -0.10 -16.37
C ASP A 70 5.92 0.97 -16.56
N ILE A 71 6.95 0.61 -17.32
CA ILE A 71 7.99 1.54 -17.76
C ILE A 71 7.46 2.18 -19.06
N PRO A 72 7.08 3.48 -19.06
CA PRO A 72 6.46 4.11 -20.22
C PRO A 72 7.38 4.04 -21.44
N GLY A 73 6.87 3.51 -22.56
CA GLY A 73 7.61 3.38 -23.81
C GLY A 73 8.59 2.20 -23.90
N PHE A 74 8.58 1.28 -22.93
CA PHE A 74 9.40 0.08 -23.00
C PHE A 74 8.74 -1.03 -23.82
N SER A 75 9.36 -1.42 -24.94
CA SER A 75 8.93 -2.55 -25.77
C SER A 75 10.08 -3.55 -25.98
N GLY A 76 10.13 -4.58 -25.13
CA GLY A 76 11.05 -5.71 -25.27
C GLY A 76 12.37 -5.57 -24.48
N GLY A 77 12.84 -6.71 -23.95
CA GLY A 77 14.01 -6.83 -23.08
C GLY A 77 13.65 -7.47 -21.72
N PHE A 78 14.63 -7.99 -21.01
CA PHE A 78 14.43 -8.52 -19.67
C PHE A 78 14.47 -7.37 -18.65
N VAL A 79 13.41 -7.25 -17.85
CA VAL A 79 13.31 -6.24 -16.77
C VAL A 79 13.36 -6.96 -15.43
N GLN A 80 14.29 -6.54 -14.58
CA GLN A 80 14.40 -6.98 -13.19
C GLN A 80 14.05 -5.82 -12.27
N TYR A 81 13.02 -5.99 -11.45
CA TYR A 81 12.67 -5.04 -10.40
C TYR A 81 13.41 -5.42 -9.11
N ALA A 82 14.00 -4.43 -8.45
CA ALA A 82 14.53 -4.55 -7.10
C ALA A 82 13.86 -3.49 -6.23
N ALA A 83 13.29 -3.90 -5.10
CA ALA A 83 12.65 -3.02 -4.15
C ALA A 83 13.32 -3.16 -2.79
N ASP A 84 13.46 -2.04 -2.09
CA ASP A 84 14.00 -1.99 -0.74
C ASP A 84 13.24 -0.95 0.09
N ASN A 85 13.29 -1.09 1.40
CA ASN A 85 12.70 -0.12 2.32
C ASN A 85 13.58 1.14 2.39
N VAL A 86 12.92 2.29 2.42
CA VAL A 86 13.54 3.59 2.66
C VAL A 86 13.11 4.05 4.04
N ASP A 87 13.94 3.71 5.01
CA ASP A 87 13.73 4.01 6.41
C ASP A 87 14.51 5.26 6.83
N HIS A 88 13.82 6.28 7.36
CA HIS A 88 14.43 7.48 7.94
C HIS A 88 14.01 7.66 9.40
N ASN A 89 14.95 8.13 10.23
CA ASN A 89 14.77 8.37 11.66
C ASN A 89 14.38 7.15 12.50
N ILE A 90 14.80 5.94 12.13
CA ILE A 90 14.48 4.68 12.84
C ILE A 90 14.89 4.59 14.32
N ARG A 91 15.65 5.57 14.84
CA ARG A 91 16.12 5.60 16.23
C ARG A 91 15.23 6.47 17.12
N THR A 92 13.93 6.24 17.09
CA THR A 92 13.03 6.75 18.13
C THR A 92 12.77 5.65 19.15
N LEU A 93 12.81 5.98 20.44
CA LEU A 93 12.61 5.03 21.54
C LEU A 93 11.24 4.36 21.49
N ASP A 94 10.25 5.06 20.92
CA ASP A 94 8.86 4.62 20.81
C ASP A 94 8.47 4.23 19.37
N GLY A 95 9.37 4.34 18.40
CA GLY A 95 9.09 4.05 16.98
C GLY A 95 8.23 5.09 16.28
N ASN A 96 7.83 6.18 16.93
CA ASN A 96 6.99 7.22 16.33
C ASN A 96 7.79 8.22 15.50
N ASN A 97 7.09 8.93 14.61
CA ASN A 97 7.64 9.97 13.71
C ASN A 97 8.83 9.49 12.86
N THR A 98 8.86 8.19 12.54
CA THR A 98 9.79 7.60 11.58
C THR A 98 9.18 7.69 10.18
N PHE A 99 10.01 7.81 9.16
CA PHE A 99 9.56 7.66 7.77
C PHE A 99 9.88 6.24 7.32
N HIS A 100 8.85 5.51 6.92
CA HIS A 100 8.95 4.20 6.32
C HIS A 100 8.38 4.29 4.91
N GLY A 101 9.27 4.34 3.92
CA GLY A 101 8.94 4.29 2.51
C GLY A 101 9.45 3.00 1.87
N MET A 102 9.06 2.76 0.61
CA MET A 102 9.66 1.71 -0.21
C MET A 102 10.16 2.36 -1.51
N GLY A 103 11.41 2.12 -1.85
CA GLY A 103 12.01 2.50 -3.12
C GLY A 103 12.08 1.29 -4.04
N MET A 104 11.71 1.45 -5.31
CA MET A 104 11.84 0.41 -6.32
C MET A 104 12.66 0.94 -7.50
N ILE A 105 13.57 0.11 -8.01
CA ILE A 105 14.32 0.35 -9.24
C ILE A 105 14.00 -0.75 -10.26
N ALA A 106 14.08 -0.42 -11.55
CA ALA A 106 13.98 -1.36 -12.64
C ALA A 106 15.31 -1.40 -13.42
N ALA A 107 15.94 -2.57 -13.48
CA ALA A 107 17.14 -2.83 -14.28
C ALA A 107 16.75 -3.50 -15.60
N ILE A 108 17.21 -2.96 -16.73
CA ILE A 108 16.84 -3.40 -18.07
C ILE A 108 18.07 -4.03 -18.76
N THR A 109 17.93 -5.26 -19.27
CA THR A 109 19.00 -5.96 -20.03
C THR A 109 18.48 -6.50 -21.38
N PRO A 110 19.19 -6.27 -22.50
CA PRO A 110 20.38 -5.44 -22.64
C PRO A 110 20.09 -3.95 -22.42
N ALA A 111 21.11 -3.16 -22.09
CA ALA A 111 20.95 -1.74 -21.77
C ALA A 111 20.28 -0.96 -22.91
N THR A 112 19.18 -0.27 -22.61
CA THR A 112 18.49 0.64 -23.54
C THR A 112 19.13 2.03 -23.48
N LYS A 113 19.48 2.61 -24.63
CA LYS A 113 19.98 3.99 -24.70
C LYS A 113 18.83 4.98 -24.49
N SER A 114 18.70 5.51 -23.28
CA SER A 114 17.83 6.68 -23.04
C SER A 114 18.61 7.96 -23.35
N SER A 115 18.26 8.60 -24.46
CA SER A 115 18.75 9.94 -24.81
C SER A 115 17.95 10.97 -24.03
N ASN A 116 18.29 11.21 -22.77
CA ASN A 116 17.81 12.36 -22.02
C ASN A 116 18.92 13.42 -22.01
N PRO A 117 19.00 14.30 -23.03
CA PRO A 117 19.95 15.40 -22.99
C PRO A 117 19.59 16.30 -21.81
N ILE A 118 20.49 16.36 -20.81
CA ILE A 118 20.37 17.32 -19.73
C ILE A 118 20.68 18.69 -20.34
N LEU A 119 19.62 19.46 -20.61
CA LEU A 119 19.77 20.82 -21.11
C LEU A 119 20.38 21.69 -20.02
N ARG A 120 21.54 22.29 -20.30
CA ARG A 120 22.13 23.34 -19.45
C ARG A 120 21.27 24.60 -19.57
N ALA A 121 20.33 24.79 -18.64
CA ALA A 121 19.62 26.06 -18.50
C ALA A 121 20.44 27.02 -17.61
N LYS A 122 20.72 28.23 -18.11
CA LYS A 122 21.20 29.34 -17.28
C LYS A 122 20.01 29.89 -16.51
N VAL A 123 20.06 29.81 -15.18
CA VAL A 123 19.12 30.54 -14.31
C VAL A 123 19.60 31.98 -14.25
N THR A 124 18.86 32.90 -14.85
CA THR A 124 19.01 34.36 -14.70
C THR A 124 18.14 34.87 -13.57
#